data_AF-A0A0S3R468-F1
#
_entry.id   AF-A0A0S3R468-F1
#
_cell.length_a   1.000
_cell.length_b   1.000
_cell.length_c   1.000
_cell.angle_alpha   90.00
_cell.angle_beta   90.00
_cell.angle_gamma   90.00
#
_symmetry.space_group_name_H-M   'P 1'
#
loop_
_entity.id
_entity.type
_entity.pdbx_description
1 polymer ?
#
loop_
_entity_poly.entity_id
_entity_poly.type
_entity_poly.pdbx_seq_one_letter_code
_entity_poly.pdbx_strand_id
1 'polypeptide(L)' 'MGARRITCRTDSQLVVGQMNGDFQVKEEQLLRYFHRATELARSFDKVDIQHIPREENTRADMLSKLSSGKEKG' A
#
# COMPACT_ATOMS: atom_id res chain seq x y z
N MET A 1 7.66 -15.97 12.30
CA MET A 1 8.32 -14.68 12.59
C MET A 1 7.23 -13.62 12.60
N GLY A 2 6.83 -13.17 13.79
CA GLY A 2 5.49 -12.64 14.01
C GLY A 2 5.45 -11.14 14.27
N ALA A 3 5.47 -10.34 13.21
CA ALA A 3 4.85 -9.03 13.31
C ALA A 3 3.33 -9.28 13.44
N ARG A 4 2.75 -9.01 14.62
CA ARG A 4 1.29 -9.13 14.84
C ARG A 4 0.55 -7.85 14.44
N ARG A 5 1.26 -6.73 14.41
CA ARG A 5 0.70 -5.42 14.12
C ARG A 5 1.60 -4.72 13.12
N ILE A 6 1.00 -4.22 12.05
CA ILE A 6 1.71 -3.48 11.00
C ILE A 6 1.05 -2.12 10.80
N THR A 7 1.89 -1.12 10.55
CA THR A 7 1.46 0.22 10.15
C THR A 7 2.01 0.49 8.75
N CYS A 8 1.12 0.58 7.78
CA CYS A 8 1.43 0.91 6.40
C CYS A 8 1.24 2.42 6.20
N ARG A 9 2.30 3.08 5.75
CA ARG A 9 2.28 4.51 5.40
C ARG A 9 2.36 4.63 3.89
N THR A 10 1.46 5.40 3.29
CA THR A 10 1.44 5.63 1.85
C THR A 10 1.07 7.09 1.55
N ASP A 11 1.59 7.64 0.45
CA ASP A 11 1.17 8.94 -0.09
C ASP A 11 -0.05 8.83 -1.03
N SER A 12 -0.54 7.61 -1.27
CA SER A 12 -1.70 7.38 -2.14
C SER A 12 -3.00 7.39 -1.35
N GLN A 13 -3.66 8.55 -1.31
CA GLN A 13 -4.97 8.71 -0.65
C GLN A 13 -6.03 7.73 -1.18
N LEU A 14 -5.97 7.37 -2.47
CA LEU A 14 -6.86 6.37 -3.06
C LEU A 14 -6.69 5.00 -2.38
N VAL A 15 -5.44 4.55 -2.21
CA VAL A 15 -5.14 3.26 -1.58
C VAL A 15 -5.57 3.26 -0.12
N VAL A 16 -5.34 4.36 0.60
CA VAL A 16 -5.77 4.52 2.00
C VAL A 16 -7.27 4.35 2.13
N GLY A 17 -8.06 5.11 1.37
CA GLY A 17 -9.51 4.99 1.50
C GLY A 17 -10.06 3.70 0.89
N GLN A 18 -9.41 3.07 -0.10
CA GLN A 18 -9.79 1.72 -0.54
C GLN A 18 -9.60 0.70 0.60
N MET A 19 -8.47 0.76 1.30
CA MET A 19 -8.16 -0.16 2.41
C MET A 19 -8.97 0.13 3.69
N ASN A 20 -9.33 1.38 3.94
CA ASN A 20 -10.24 1.75 5.02
C ASN A 20 -11.72 1.48 4.70
N GLY A 21 -12.05 1.21 3.43
CA GLY A 21 -13.42 0.98 2.97
C GLY A 21 -14.19 2.25 2.59
N ASP A 22 -13.55 3.43 2.63
CA ASP A 22 -14.11 4.70 2.18
C ASP A 22 -14.27 4.79 0.65
N PHE A 23 -13.40 4.12 -0.11
CA PHE A 23 -13.44 4.09 -1.57
C PHE A 23 -13.75 2.69 -2.11
N GLN A 24 -14.72 2.62 -3.01
CA GLN A 24 -15.03 1.41 -3.74
C GLN A 24 -14.01 1.19 -4.87
N VAL A 25 -13.41 0.01 -4.90
CA VAL A 25 -12.54 -0.43 -5.99
C VAL A 25 -13.42 -0.85 -7.18
N LYS A 26 -13.43 -0.06 -8.25
CA LYS A 26 -14.28 -0.30 -9.44
C LYS A 26 -13.59 -1.09 -10.55
N GLU A 27 -12.26 -1.02 -10.64
CA GLU A 27 -11.50 -1.77 -11.63
C GLU A 27 -11.23 -3.19 -11.18
N GLU A 28 -11.53 -4.18 -12.02
CA GLU A 28 -11.27 -5.60 -11.74
C GLU A 28 -9.79 -5.92 -11.49
N GLN A 29 -8.87 -5.26 -12.21
CA GLN A 29 -7.45 -5.45 -11.96
C GLN A 29 -7.07 -4.99 -10.55
N LEU A 30 -7.55 -3.81 -10.15
CA LEU A 30 -7.32 -3.22 -8.84
C LEU A 30 -8.01 -4.03 -7.73
N LEU A 31 -9.17 -4.61 -8.02
CA LEU A 31 -9.92 -5.48 -7.11
C LEU A 31 -9.10 -6.73 -6.75
N ARG A 32 -8.40 -7.34 -7.73
CA ARG A 32 -7.49 -8.47 -7.47
C ARG A 32 -6.37 -8.09 -6.51
N TYR A 33 -5.75 -6.92 -6.71
CA TYR A 33 -4.71 -6.43 -5.80
C TYR A 33 -5.27 -6.12 -4.40
N PHE A 34 -6.47 -5.52 -4.35
CA PHE A 34 -7.15 -5.22 -3.11
C PHE A 34 -7.46 -6.49 -2.30
N HIS A 35 -8.02 -7.52 -2.94
CA HIS A 35 -8.26 -8.81 -2.29
C HIS A 35 -6.97 -9.41 -1.76
N ARG A 36 -5.89 -9.39 -2.56
CA ARG A 36 -4.61 -9.94 -2.13
C ARG A 36 -4.03 -9.20 -0.94
N ALA A 37 -4.08 -7.87 -0.96
CA ALA A 37 -3.64 -7.03 0.14
C ALA A 37 -4.49 -7.26 1.40
N THR A 38 -5.80 -7.45 1.24
CA THR A 38 -6.72 -7.77 2.35
C THR A 38 -6.45 -9.15 2.95
N GLU A 39 -6.17 -10.16 2.13
CA GLU A 39 -5.77 -11.50 2.62
C GLU A 39 -4.45 -11.44 3.40
N LEU A 40 -3.48 -10.69 2.90
CA LEU A 40 -2.22 -10.46 3.62
C LEU A 40 -2.48 -9.70 4.91
N ALA A 41 -3.34 -8.67 4.90
CA ALA A 41 -3.71 -7.91 6.08
C ALA A 41 -4.39 -8.78 7.14
N ARG A 42 -5.23 -9.74 6.74
CA ARG A 42 -5.87 -10.73 7.64
C ARG A 42 -4.87 -11.65 8.34
N SER A 43 -3.66 -11.79 7.81
CA SER A 43 -2.59 -12.55 8.45
C SER A 43 -1.98 -11.81 9.67
N PHE A 44 -2.34 -10.54 9.88
CA PHE A 44 -1.92 -9.71 11.00
C PHE A 44 -3.10 -9.42 11.94
N ASP A 45 -2.89 -9.41 13.25
CA ASP A 45 -3.91 -9.03 14.24
C ASP A 45 -4.39 -7.59 14.06
N LYS A 46 -3.50 -6.67 13.64
CA LYS A 46 -3.85 -5.27 13.39
C LYS A 46 -3.09 -4.71 12.20
N VAL A 47 -3.82 -4.11 11.27
CA VAL A 47 -3.26 -3.35 10.14
C VAL A 47 -3.79 -1.94 10.23
N ASP A 48 -2.86 -0.98 10.26
CA ASP A 48 -3.17 0.45 10.31
C ASP A 48 -2.61 1.10 9.06
N ILE A 49 -3.47 1.72 8.25
CA ILE A 49 -3.07 2.33 6.98
C ILE A 49 -3.28 3.83 7.08
N GLN A 50 -2.17 4.56 7.02
CA GLN A 50 -2.16 6.01 7.18
C GLN A 50 -1.68 6.69 5.91
N HIS A 51 -2.39 7.77 5.55
CA HIS A 51 -1.92 8.70 4.56
C HIS A 51 -0.80 9.55 5.18
N ILE A 52 0.38 9.56 4.55
CA ILE A 52 1.45 10.50 4.86
C ILE A 52 1.69 11.42 3.65
N PRO A 53 2.02 12.71 3.86
CA PRO A 53 2.39 13.59 2.77
C PRO A 53 3.63 13.06 2.03
N ARG A 54 3.74 13.35 0.74
CA ARG A 54 4.80 12.82 -0.13
C ARG A 54 6.21 13.16 0.34
N GLU A 55 6.38 14.28 1.04
CA GLU A 55 7.64 14.67 1.67
C GLU A 55 8.11 13.66 2.75
N GLU A 56 7.16 13.08 3.50
CA GLU A 56 7.46 12.03 4.47
C GLU A 56 7.64 10.65 3.82
N ASN A 57 7.10 10.45 2.61
CA ASN A 57 7.27 9.21 1.84
C ASN A 57 8.52 9.21 0.92
N THR A 58 9.43 10.16 1.11
CA THR A 58 10.65 10.33 0.29
C THR A 58 11.50 9.06 0.19
N ARG A 59 11.58 8.26 1.26
CA ARG A 59 12.31 6.98 1.22
C ARG A 59 11.67 5.96 0.28
N ALA A 60 10.36 5.79 0.33
CA ALA A 60 9.68 4.84 -0.55
C ALA A 60 9.67 5.35 -1.99
N ASP A 61 9.50 6.66 -2.21
CA ASP A 61 9.57 7.29 -3.53
C ASP A 61 10.97 7.13 -4.16
N MET A 62 12.03 7.32 -3.37
CA MET A 62 13.41 7.08 -3.81
C MET A 62 13.63 5.62 -4.19
N LEU A 63 13.15 4.68 -3.37
CA LEU A 63 13.23 3.25 -3.68
C LEU A 63 12.43 2.87 -4.93
N SER A 64 11.23 3.44 -5.11
CA SER A 64 10.43 3.23 -6.31
C SER A 64 11.15 3.74 -7.56
N LYS A 65 11.77 4.94 -7.49
CA LYS A 65 12.56 5.50 -8.58
C LYS A 65 13.80 4.67 -8.89
N LEU A 66 14.46 4.10 -7.88
CA LEU A 66 15.59 3.18 -8.06
C LEU A 66 15.14 1.86 -8.71
N SER A 67 13.96 1.35 -8.35
CA SER A 67 13.39 0.13 -8.93
C SER A 67 12.96 0.32 -10.38
N SER A 68 12.46 1.50 -10.75
CA SER A 68 12.15 1.85 -12.14
C SER A 68 13.40 2.14 -13.00
N GLY A 69 14.60 2.09 -12.41
CA GLY A 69 15.87 2.42 -13.05
C GLY A 69 16.63 1.26 -13.71
N LYS A 70 16.05 0.05 -13.79
CA LYS A 70 16.70 -1.11 -14.44
C LYS A 70 15.82 -1.80 -15.47
N GLU A 71 15.54 -1.12 -16.59
CA GLU A 71 15.42 -1.75 -17.91
C GLU A 71 15.79 -0.70 -18.98
N LYS A 72 17.09 -0.49 -19.19
CA LYS A 72 17.60 -0.05 -20.49
C LYS A 72 18.52 -1.15 -20.99
N GLY A 73 18.02 -1.87 -22.01
CA GLY A 73 18.72 -2.64 -23.04
C GLY A 73 20.06 -3.27 -22.69
#